data_AF-A0A7X7LV51-F1
#
_entry.id   AF-A0A7X7LV51-F1
#
_cell.length_a   1.000
_cell.length_b   1.000
_cell.length_c   1.000
_cell.angle_alpha   90.00
_cell.angle_beta   90.00
_cell.angle_gamma   90.00
#
_symmetry.space_group_name_H-M   'P 1'
#
loop_
_entity.id
_entity.type
_entity.pdbx_description
1 polymer ?
#
loop_
_entity_poly.entity_id
_entity_poly.type
_entity_poly.pdbx_seq_one_letter_code
_entity_poly.pdbx_strand_id
1 'polypeptide(L)'
;MNAQHPEIRPEQSVELLKQLHILTRDGKLNQDSRRKLKQVYHLYQFIEPLLAEALTERPDLQLVDHGAGKSYLGFILYDLFFKQHAPAGRIHGIETRDELVMSSRRLADKLGF
;
A
#
# COMPACT_ATOMS: atom_id res chain seq x y z
N MET A 1 -14.29 -11.87 18.03
CA MET A 1 -12.91 -12.04 18.55
C MET A 1 -11.96 -11.57 17.46
N ASN A 2 -11.46 -10.34 17.58
CA ASN A 2 -10.47 -9.81 16.64
C ASN A 2 -9.17 -10.60 16.85
N ALA A 3 -8.83 -11.47 15.90
CA ALA A 3 -7.48 -12.00 15.83
C ALA A 3 -6.57 -10.80 15.54
N GLN A 4 -5.99 -10.25 16.59
CA GLN A 4 -5.06 -9.13 16.50
C GLN A 4 -3.79 -9.71 15.89
N HIS A 5 -3.64 -9.58 14.57
CA HIS A 5 -2.43 -9.98 13.88
C HIS A 5 -1.35 -8.97 14.28
N PRO A 6 -0.32 -9.33 15.07
CA PRO A 6 0.72 -8.38 15.50
C PRO A 6 1.50 -7.78 14.32
N GLU A 7 1.34 -8.38 13.14
CA GLU A 7 1.97 -7.99 11.88
C GLU A 7 1.16 -6.95 11.11
N ILE A 8 -0.10 -6.67 11.46
CA ILE A 8 -0.92 -5.66 10.78
C ILE A 8 -1.02 -4.43 11.66
N ARG A 9 -0.68 -3.27 11.08
CA ARG A 9 -0.75 -2.01 11.82
C ARG A 9 -2.21 -1.54 11.91
N PRO A 10 -2.65 -0.97 13.04
CA PRO A 10 -4.05 -0.59 13.26
C PRO A 10 -4.59 0.45 12.26
N GLU A 11 -3.71 1.26 11.68
CA GLU A 11 -4.02 2.26 10.66
C GLU A 11 -4.39 1.66 9.29
N GLN A 12 -4.05 0.39 9.04
CA GLN A 12 -4.21 -0.21 7.72
C GLN A 12 -5.65 -0.62 7.43
N SER A 13 -6.09 -0.35 6.20
CA SER A 13 -7.39 -0.75 5.66
C SER A 13 -7.48 -2.27 5.54
N VAL A 14 -8.27 -2.88 6.42
CA VAL A 14 -8.57 -4.32 6.38
C VAL A 14 -9.12 -4.75 5.01
N GLU A 15 -9.95 -3.92 4.39
CA GLU A 15 -10.51 -4.23 3.07
C GLU A 15 -9.43 -4.21 1.99
N LEU A 16 -8.50 -3.24 2.01
CA LEU A 16 -7.35 -3.25 1.12
C LEU A 16 -6.52 -4.53 1.32
N LEU A 17 -6.21 -4.89 2.57
CA LEU A 17 -5.42 -6.08 2.86
C LEU A 17 -6.10 -7.37 2.36
N LYS A 18 -7.44 -7.43 2.38
CA LYS A 18 -8.20 -8.54 1.78
C LYS A 18 -8.09 -8.55 0.25
N GLN A 19 -8.25 -7.40 -0.41
CA GLN A 19 -8.12 -7.30 -1.87
C GLN A 19 -6.71 -7.63 -2.37
N LEU A 20 -5.68 -7.32 -1.56
CA LEU A 20 -4.30 -7.66 -1.84
C LEU A 20 -3.93 -9.12 -1.49
N HIS A 21 -4.92 -9.93 -1.06
CA HIS A 21 -4.74 -11.32 -0.61
C HIS A 21 -3.77 -11.49 0.56
N ILE A 22 -3.56 -10.43 1.35
CA ILE A 22 -2.80 -10.45 2.60
C ILE A 22 -3.65 -11.06 3.69
N LEU A 23 -4.90 -10.62 3.74
CA LEU A 23 -5.93 -11.23 4.56
C LEU A 23 -6.82 -12.13 3.71
N THR A 24 -7.24 -13.25 4.29
CA THR A 24 -8.33 -14.06 3.77
C THR A 24 -9.66 -13.29 3.90
N ARG A 25 -10.71 -13.78 3.25
CA ARG A 25 -12.06 -13.20 3.37
C ARG A 25 -12.52 -13.10 4.83
N ASP A 26 -12.15 -14.08 5.64
CA ASP A 26 -12.45 -14.15 7.08
C ASP A 26 -11.49 -13.31 7.95
N GLY A 27 -10.57 -12.55 7.34
CA GLY A 27 -9.65 -11.66 8.04
C GLY A 27 -8.45 -12.36 8.70
N LYS A 28 -8.14 -13.60 8.30
CA LYS A 28 -6.92 -14.30 8.75
C LYS A 28 -5.74 -13.94 7.84
N LEU A 29 -4.53 -13.83 8.39
CA LEU A 29 -3.35 -13.61 7.56
C LEU A 29 -3.11 -14.82 6.64
N ASN A 30 -2.90 -14.55 5.35
CA ASN A 30 -2.50 -15.55 4.38
C ASN A 30 -1.00 -15.86 4.56
N GLN A 31 -0.68 -17.13 4.80
CA GLN A 31 0.69 -17.59 5.06
C GLN A 31 1.64 -17.27 3.90
N ASP A 32 1.17 -17.37 2.65
CA ASP A 32 1.96 -17.07 1.46
C ASP A 32 2.30 -15.58 1.35
N SER A 33 1.42 -14.73 1.86
CA SER A 33 1.57 -13.27 1.82
C SER A 33 2.52 -12.75 2.90
N ARG A 34 2.71 -13.48 4.00
CA ARG A 34 3.48 -13.03 5.18
C ARG A 34 4.91 -12.66 4.83
N ARG A 35 5.61 -13.48 4.03
CA ARG A 35 6.99 -13.19 3.62
C ARG A 35 7.07 -11.92 2.78
N LYS A 36 6.13 -11.74 1.84
CA LYS A 36 6.07 -10.55 0.99
C LYS A 36 5.74 -9.29 1.80
N LEU A 37 4.79 -9.39 2.74
CA LEU A 37 4.43 -8.29 3.62
C LEU A 37 5.62 -7.84 4.49
N LYS A 38 6.38 -8.78 5.05
CA LYS A 38 7.61 -8.48 5.79
C LYS A 38 8.62 -7.69 4.95
N GLN A 39 8.80 -8.06 3.67
CA GLN A 39 9.69 -7.33 2.76
C GLN A 39 9.19 -5.91 2.50
N VAL A 40 7.87 -5.74 2.29
CA VAL A 40 7.26 -4.42 2.08
C VAL A 40 7.42 -3.53 3.31
N TYR A 41 7.21 -4.07 4.52
CA TYR A 41 7.43 -3.28 5.74
C TYR A 41 8.88 -2.91 5.96
N HIS A 42 9.81 -3.79 5.62
CA HIS A 42 11.23 -3.46 5.73
C HIS A 42 11.61 -2.32 4.78
N LEU A 43 11.11 -2.36 3.54
CA LEU A 43 11.26 -1.26 2.59
C LEU A 43 10.60 0.02 3.13
N TYR A 44 9.38 -0.06 3.63
CA TYR A 44 8.67 1.08 4.20
C TYR A 44 9.46 1.73 5.33
N GLN A 45 9.92 0.95 6.31
CA GLN A 45 10.74 1.45 7.43
C GLN A 45 12.00 2.16 6.95
N PHE A 46 12.60 1.67 5.87
CA PHE A 46 13.78 2.29 5.27
C PHE A 46 13.46 3.63 4.60
N ILE A 47 12.35 3.73 3.87
CA ILE A 47 12.00 4.95 3.10
C ILE A 47 11.13 5.96 3.86
N GLU A 48 10.47 5.56 4.94
CA GLU A 48 9.61 6.42 5.78
C GLU A 48 10.28 7.74 6.18
N PRO A 49 11.53 7.77 6.72
CA PRO A 49 12.18 9.04 7.03
C PRO A 49 12.46 9.90 5.79
N LEU A 50 12.75 9.28 4.63
CA LEU A 50 12.98 10.00 3.38
C LEU A 50 11.68 10.62 2.84
N LEU A 51 10.56 9.92 2.98
CA LEU A 51 9.24 10.45 2.62
C LEU A 51 8.84 11.60 3.53
N ALA A 52 9.11 11.47 4.84
CA ALA A 52 8.85 12.53 5.81
C ALA A 52 9.68 13.79 5.50
N GLU A 53 10.97 13.64 5.21
CA GLU A 53 11.85 14.73 4.80
C GLU A 53 11.36 15.41 3.51
N ALA A 54 11.09 14.62 2.46
CA ALA A 54 10.59 15.14 1.19
C ALA A 54 9.25 15.87 1.32
N LEU A 55 8.36 15.40 2.21
CA LEU A 55 7.08 16.04 2.49
C LEU A 55 7.26 17.44 3.12
N THR A 56 8.31 17.64 3.93
CA THR A 56 8.61 18.96 4.51
C THR A 56 8.97 19.99 3.45
N GLU A 57 9.60 19.55 2.35
CA GLU A 57 9.95 20.41 1.22
C GLU A 57 8.78 20.60 0.26
N ARG A 58 7.94 19.57 0.09
CA ARG A 58 6.88 19.53 -0.91
C ARG A 58 5.58 18.90 -0.37
N PRO A 59 4.59 19.71 0.00
CA PRO A 59 3.29 19.22 0.47
C PRO A 59 2.52 18.36 -0.54
N ASP A 60 2.73 18.57 -1.85
CA ASP A 60 2.18 17.77 -2.94
C ASP A 60 3.15 16.65 -3.39
N LEU A 61 3.74 15.94 -2.43
CA LEU A 61 4.71 14.86 -2.64
C LEU A 61 4.28 13.91 -3.78
N GLN A 62 5.15 13.72 -4.78
CA GLN A 62 4.92 12.81 -5.91
C GLN A 62 5.83 11.58 -5.77
N LEU A 63 5.25 10.39 -5.63
CA LEU A 63 5.97 9.12 -5.61
C LEU A 63 5.68 8.35 -6.90
N VAL A 64 6.73 7.79 -7.50
CA VAL A 64 6.61 6.98 -8.73
C VAL A 64 7.07 5.55 -8.43
N ASP A 65 6.16 4.59 -8.59
CA ASP A 65 6.39 3.15 -8.45
C ASP A 65 6.59 2.52 -9.84
N HIS A 66 7.85 2.33 -10.24
CA HIS A 66 8.21 1.75 -11.52
C HIS A 66 8.13 0.22 -11.50
N GLY A 67 7.37 -0.36 -12.44
CA GLY A 67 7.12 -1.81 -12.44
C GLY A 67 6.12 -2.19 -11.35
N ALA A 68 5.08 -1.37 -11.18
CA ALA A 68 4.13 -1.48 -10.06
C ALA A 68 3.40 -2.82 -10.03
N GLY A 69 3.32 -3.55 -11.15
CA GLY A 69 2.62 -4.82 -11.23
C GLY A 69 1.15 -4.66 -10.84
N LYS A 70 0.69 -5.44 -9.86
CA LYS A 70 -0.67 -5.33 -9.28
C LYS A 70 -0.81 -4.16 -8.27
N SER A 71 0.13 -3.22 -8.28
CA SER A 71 0.22 -2.04 -7.41
C SER A 71 0.19 -2.32 -5.91
N TYR A 72 0.62 -3.52 -5.50
CA TYR A 72 0.61 -3.94 -4.10
C TYR A 72 1.40 -2.98 -3.21
N LEU A 73 2.59 -2.56 -3.64
CA LEU A 73 3.44 -1.65 -2.87
C LEU A 73 2.80 -0.27 -2.78
N GLY A 74 2.44 0.34 -3.92
CA GLY A 74 1.78 1.66 -3.96
C GLY A 74 0.56 1.76 -3.05
N PHE A 75 -0.34 0.77 -3.05
CA PHE A 75 -1.50 0.79 -2.16
C PHE A 75 -1.12 0.71 -0.67
N ILE A 76 -0.15 -0.13 -0.32
CA ILE A 76 0.33 -0.22 1.07
C ILE A 76 1.02 1.07 1.51
N LEU A 77 1.83 1.70 0.64
CA LEU A 77 2.46 2.98 0.93
C LEU A 77 1.44 4.11 1.09
N TYR A 78 0.37 4.10 0.30
CA TYR A 78 -0.71 5.06 0.47
C TYR A 78 -1.33 4.93 1.86
N ASP A 79 -1.65 3.71 2.25
CA ASP A 79 -2.38 3.40 3.48
C ASP A 79 -1.51 3.63 4.74
N LEU A 80 -0.21 3.32 4.66
CA LEU A 80 0.74 3.53 5.74
C LEU A 80 1.17 5.00 5.90
N PHE A 81 1.23 5.79 4.81
CA PHE A 81 1.82 7.14 4.85
C PHE A 81 0.94 8.22 4.24
N PHE A 82 0.61 8.13 2.94
CA PHE A 82 0.03 9.26 2.21
C PHE A 82 -1.34 9.68 2.77
N LYS A 83 -2.20 8.71 3.07
CA LYS A 83 -3.54 8.96 3.59
C LYS A 83 -3.55 9.84 4.84
N GLN A 84 -2.56 9.69 5.72
CA GLN A 84 -2.48 10.40 7.00
C GLN A 84 -1.58 11.63 6.94
N HIS A 85 -0.42 11.50 6.30
CA HIS A 85 0.64 12.51 6.36
C HIS A 85 0.69 13.40 5.11
N ALA A 86 0.37 12.86 3.93
CA ALA A 86 0.50 13.57 2.66
C ALA A 86 -0.81 13.54 1.84
N PRO A 87 -1.91 14.15 2.34
CA PRO A 87 -3.23 14.11 1.68
C PRO A 87 -3.26 14.82 0.31
N ALA A 88 -2.32 15.75 0.06
CA ALA A 88 -2.13 16.38 -1.24
C ALA A 88 -1.13 15.62 -2.14
N GLY A 89 -0.45 14.61 -1.59
CA GLY A 89 0.51 13.78 -2.31
C GLY A 89 -0.17 12.80 -3.27
N ARG A 90 0.60 12.31 -4.24
CA ARG A 90 0.13 11.34 -5.24
C ARG A 90 1.14 10.23 -5.46
N ILE A 91 0.62 9.03 -5.70
CA ILE A 91 1.40 7.86 -6.10
C ILE A 91 1.06 7.52 -7.54
N HIS A 92 2.10 7.41 -8.38
CA HIS A 92 2.01 7.03 -9.78
C HIS A 92 2.56 5.62 -9.97
N GLY A 93 1.70 4.66 -10.28
CA GLY A 93 2.13 3.31 -10.65
C GLY A 93 2.40 3.22 -12.15
N ILE A 94 3.62 2.86 -12.54
CA ILE A 94 4.00 2.65 -13.94
C ILE A 94 4.08 1.14 -14.21
N GLU A 95 3.28 0.68 -15.16
CA GLU A 95 3.19 -0.73 -15.56
C GLU A 95 2.89 -0.81 -17.07
N THR A 96 3.51 -1.77 -17.75
CA THR A 96 3.39 -1.92 -19.22
C THR A 96 2.28 -2.90 -19.62
N ARG A 97 1.87 -3.77 -18.70
CA ARG A 97 0.80 -4.74 -18.92
C ARG A 97 -0.56 -4.14 -18.63
N ASP A 98 -1.35 -3.90 -19.68
CA ASP A 98 -2.69 -3.30 -19.57
C ASP A 98 -3.62 -4.02 -18.58
N GLU A 99 -3.60 -5.35 -18.56
CA GLU A 99 -4.40 -6.15 -17.63
C GLU A 99 -4.13 -5.81 -16.15
N LEU A 100 -2.87 -5.50 -15.82
CA LEU A 100 -2.45 -5.14 -14.47
C LEU A 100 -2.83 -3.71 -14.15
N VAL A 101 -2.60 -2.78 -15.08
CA VAL A 101 -3.04 -1.38 -14.97
C VAL A 101 -4.55 -1.32 -14.70
N MET A 102 -5.34 -2.05 -15.49
CA MET A 102 -6.79 -2.08 -15.33
C MET A 102 -7.22 -2.73 -14.02
N SER A 103 -6.51 -3.77 -13.56
CA SER A 103 -6.76 -4.36 -12.25
C SER A 103 -6.49 -3.38 -11.11
N SER A 104 -5.37 -2.65 -11.16
CA SER A 104 -5.03 -1.66 -10.14
C SER A 104 -6.01 -0.48 -10.14
N ARG A 105 -6.40 0.02 -11.31
CA ARG A 105 -7.42 1.08 -11.42
C ARG A 105 -8.75 0.67 -10.81
N ARG A 106 -9.27 -0.52 -11.15
CA ARG A 106 -10.51 -1.04 -10.56
C ARG A 106 -10.42 -1.16 -9.03
N LEU A 107 -9.26 -1.53 -8.50
CA LEU A 107 -9.06 -1.62 -7.06
C LEU A 107 -9.06 -0.23 -6.41
N ALA A 108 -8.39 0.74 -7.03
CA ALA A 108 -8.40 2.14 -6.59
C ALA A 108 -9.83 2.70 -6.55
N ASP A 109 -10.58 2.54 -7.65
CA ASP A 109 -11.98 2.98 -7.76
C ASP A 109 -12.88 2.33 -6.70
N LYS A 110 -12.72 1.01 -6.50
CA LYS A 110 -13.52 0.25 -5.52
C LYS A 110 -13.31 0.71 -4.09
N LEU A 111 -12.10 1.16 -3.76
CA LEU A 111 -11.70 1.51 -2.40
C LEU A 111 -11.64 3.02 -2.15
N GLY A 112 -11.92 3.84 -3.18
CA GLY A 112 -12.02 5.30 -3.06
C GLY A 112 -10.68 6.00 -2.86
N PHE A 113 -9.63 5.52 -3.54
CA PHE A 113 -8.32 6.19 -3.58
C PHE A 113 -8.32 7.41 -4.50
#